data_AF-A0A0F3NR49-F1
#
_entry.id   AF-A0A0F3NR49-F1
#
_cell.length_a   1.000
_cell.length_b   1.000
_cell.length_c   1.000
_cell.angle_alpha   90.00
_cell.angle_beta   90.00
_cell.angle_gamma   90.00
#
_symmetry.space_group_name_H-M   'P 1'
#
loop_
_entity.id
_entity.type
_entity.pdbx_description
1 polymer ?
#
loop_
_entity_poly.entity_id
_entity_poly.type
_entity_poly.pdbx_seq_one_letter_code
_entity_poly.pdbx_strand_id
1 'polypeptide(L)'
;MCKDKNGAQYIIEMQVDPTQGFEKRAQYYAAKAYGRQPNRGKEGKYSDLKEVIFIAIADYKLFPNKEDYISRHVILDKKTYEHDLKDFSFTFIELPKFKKIEWKS
;
A
#
# COMPACT_ATOMS: atom_id res chain seq x y z
N MET A 1 1.93 12.22 -0.41
CA MET A 1 1.44 11.52 -1.63
C MET A 1 2.24 12.03 -2.81
N CYS A 2 2.77 11.13 -3.63
CA CYS A 2 3.49 11.46 -4.86
C CYS A 2 2.92 10.65 -6.04
N LYS A 3 3.36 10.94 -7.26
CA LYS A 3 2.95 10.24 -8.49
C LYS A 3 4.18 9.79 -9.28
N ASP A 4 4.10 8.65 -9.95
CA ASP A 4 5.11 8.25 -10.94
C ASP A 4 4.84 8.88 -12.32
N LYS A 5 5.71 8.55 -13.29
CA LYS A 5 5.56 8.99 -14.69
C LYS A 5 4.29 8.48 -15.39
N ASN A 6 3.68 7.41 -14.89
CA ASN A 6 2.47 6.80 -15.44
C ASN A 6 1.19 7.31 -14.76
N GLY A 7 1.34 8.13 -13.71
CA GLY A 7 0.25 8.71 -12.92
C GLY A 7 -0.20 7.85 -11.73
N ALA A 8 0.44 6.71 -11.46
CA ALA A 8 0.17 5.90 -10.28
C ALA A 8 0.47 6.72 -9.01
N GLN A 9 -0.42 6.67 -8.04
CA GLN A 9 -0.33 7.45 -6.81
C GLN A 9 0.33 6.63 -5.71
N TYR A 10 1.29 7.23 -5.02
CA TYR A 10 1.98 6.59 -3.90
C TYR A 10 1.65 7.32 -2.60
N ILE A 11 1.26 6.55 -1.59
CA ILE A 11 1.10 7.01 -0.22
C ILE A 11 2.15 6.27 0.60
N ILE A 12 3.15 7.00 1.07
CA ILE A 12 4.25 6.45 1.87
C ILE A 12 4.09 7.00 3.29
N GLU A 13 3.96 6.11 4.27
CA GLU A 13 3.87 6.45 5.69
C GLU A 13 4.92 5.72 6.49
N MET A 14 5.52 6.43 7.44
CA MET A 14 6.39 5.86 8.46
C MET A 14 5.67 5.94 9.81
N GLN A 15 5.66 4.86 10.57
CA GLN A 15 5.03 4.77 11.88
C GLN A 15 6.01 4.17 12.90
N VAL A 16 6.29 4.92 13.96
CA VAL A 16 7.13 4.47 15.07
C VAL A 16 6.27 3.76 16.12
N ASP A 17 5.09 4.30 16.41
CA ASP A 17 4.20 3.75 17.44
C ASP A 17 3.07 2.89 16.87
N PRO A 18 2.74 1.76 17.52
CA PRO A 18 1.60 0.94 17.14
C PRO A 18 0.30 1.69 17.44
N THR A 19 -0.33 2.22 16.39
CA THR A 19 -1.67 2.81 16.49
C THR A 19 -2.73 1.78 16.14
N GLN A 20 -3.75 1.65 17.00
CA GLN A 20 -4.86 0.74 16.75
C GLN A 20 -5.56 1.11 15.43
N GLY A 21 -5.79 0.13 14.56
CA GLY A 21 -6.49 0.34 13.28
C GLY A 21 -5.62 0.86 12.14
N PHE A 22 -4.29 0.77 12.23
CA PHE A 22 -3.39 1.17 11.15
C PHE A 22 -3.72 0.52 9.80
N GLU A 23 -4.10 -0.75 9.78
CA GLU A 23 -4.51 -1.47 8.57
C GLU A 23 -5.76 -0.84 7.92
N LYS A 24 -6.75 -0.45 8.75
CA LYS A 24 -7.97 0.22 8.29
C LYS A 24 -7.67 1.62 7.77
N ARG A 25 -6.73 2.33 8.40
CA ARG A 25 -6.27 3.64 7.91
C ARG A 25 -5.59 3.53 6.55
N ALA A 26 -4.72 2.55 6.35
CA ALA A 26 -4.06 2.32 5.08
C ALA A 26 -5.11 2.15 3.95
N GLN A 27 -6.10 1.28 4.18
CA GLN A 27 -7.21 1.07 3.26
C GLN A 27 -8.04 2.35 3.05
N TYR A 28 -8.39 3.07 4.11
CA TYR A 28 -9.14 4.32 4.03
C TYR A 28 -8.41 5.38 3.20
N TYR A 29 -7.10 5.56 3.41
CA TYR A 29 -6.31 6.54 2.68
C TYR A 29 -6.14 6.15 1.21
N ALA A 30 -5.90 4.88 0.90
CA ALA A 30 -5.82 4.42 -0.46
C ALA A 30 -7.15 4.64 -1.20
N ALA A 31 -8.27 4.19 -0.63
CA ALA A 31 -9.60 4.37 -1.21
C ALA A 31 -9.98 5.85 -1.37
N LYS A 32 -9.65 6.69 -0.39
CA LYS A 32 -9.86 8.14 -0.44
C LYS A 32 -9.03 8.81 -1.54
N ALA A 33 -7.80 8.37 -1.77
CA ALA A 33 -6.95 8.87 -2.84
C ALA A 33 -7.52 8.50 -4.21
N TYR A 34 -7.89 7.22 -4.39
CA TYR A 34 -8.49 6.71 -5.61
C TYR A 34 -9.80 7.44 -5.95
N GLY A 35 -10.71 7.58 -4.99
CA GLY A 35 -11.98 8.28 -5.16
C GLY A 35 -11.85 9.80 -5.37
N ARG A 36 -10.68 10.40 -5.12
CA ARG A 36 -10.38 11.81 -5.39
C ARG A 36 -9.79 12.06 -6.79
N GLN A 37 -9.38 11.01 -7.50
CA GLN A 37 -8.85 11.15 -8.86
C GLN A 37 -9.87 11.68 -9.89
N PRO A 38 -11.16 11.26 -9.89
CA PRO A 38 -12.09 11.81 -10.85
C PRO A 38 -12.37 13.29 -10.52
N ASN A 39 -12.11 14.17 -11.49
CA ASN A 39 -12.47 15.59 -11.37
C ASN A 39 -14.01 15.70 -11.34
N ARG A 40 -14.55 16.22 -10.23
CA ARG A 40 -15.94 16.69 -10.16
C ARG A 40 -16.12 17.84 -11.18
N GLY A 41 -16.57 17.52 -12.39
CA GLY A 41 -17.04 18.52 -13.34
C GLY A 41 -16.71 18.32 -14.83
N LYS A 42 -15.75 17.46 -15.21
CA LYS A 42 -15.46 17.20 -16.63
C LYS A 42 -14.94 15.77 -16.83
N GLU A 43 -15.68 14.99 -17.62
CA GLU A 43 -15.22 13.91 -18.53
C GLU A 43 -14.16 12.88 -18.07
N GLY A 44 -13.78 12.81 -16.80
CA GLY A 44 -12.88 11.77 -16.31
C GLY A 44 -13.59 10.43 -16.38
N LYS A 45 -13.24 9.59 -17.35
CA LYS A 45 -13.81 8.25 -17.46
C LYS A 45 -13.23 7.40 -16.32
N TYR A 46 -14.03 6.48 -15.78
CA TYR A 46 -13.53 5.49 -14.82
C TYR A 46 -12.34 4.68 -15.38
N SER A 47 -12.24 4.57 -16.72
CA SER A 47 -11.09 3.97 -17.41
C SER A 47 -9.76 4.70 -17.20
N ASP A 48 -9.79 5.97 -16.79
CA ASP A 48 -8.60 6.81 -16.65
C ASP A 48 -8.04 6.78 -15.21
N LEU A 49 -8.73 6.11 -14.29
CA LEU A 49 -8.29 5.92 -12.92
C LEU A 49 -6.93 5.22 -12.89
N LYS A 50 -6.10 5.67 -11.96
CA LYS A 50 -4.73 5.23 -11.77
C LYS A 50 -4.62 4.45 -10.48
N GLU A 51 -3.75 3.46 -10.49
CA GLU A 51 -3.41 2.67 -9.30
C GLU A 51 -3.02 3.57 -8.11
N VAL A 52 -3.41 3.15 -6.92
CA VAL A 52 -2.95 3.69 -5.64
C VAL A 52 -2.13 2.64 -4.90
N ILE A 53 -0.87 2.97 -4.68
CA ILE A 53 0.12 2.13 -4.01
C ILE A 53 0.37 2.72 -2.62
N PHE A 54 0.04 1.95 -1.59
CA PHE A 54 0.32 2.31 -0.21
C PHE A 54 1.58 1.58 0.26
N ILE A 55 2.53 2.32 0.85
CA ILE A 55 3.77 1.78 1.44
C ILE A 55 3.83 2.24 2.89
N ALA A 56 3.73 1.30 3.82
CA ALA A 56 3.96 1.51 5.23
C ALA A 56 5.37 1.06 5.61
N ILE A 57 6.07 1.89 6.37
CA ILE A 57 7.30 1.51 7.08
C ILE A 57 6.98 1.59 8.57
N ALA A 58 7.01 0.46 9.27
CA ALA A 58 6.64 0.36 10.67
C ALA A 58 7.82 -0.11 11.53
N ASP A 59 8.05 0.56 12.66
CA ASP A 59 9.04 0.13 13.67
C ASP A 59 8.45 -0.83 14.72
N TYR A 60 7.43 -1.58 14.33
CA TYR A 60 6.76 -2.58 15.17
C TYR A 60 6.25 -3.74 14.30
N LYS A 61 5.90 -4.85 14.96
CA LYS A 61 5.34 -6.04 14.28
C LYS A 61 3.83 -5.88 14.10
N LEU A 62 3.41 -5.49 12.91
CA LEU A 62 2.00 -5.42 12.50
C LEU A 62 1.44 -6.81 12.19
N PHE A 63 2.23 -7.68 11.57
CA PHE A 63 1.83 -9.05 11.22
C PHE A 63 2.68 -10.07 11.99
N PRO A 64 2.34 -10.40 13.25
CA PRO A 64 3.20 -11.23 14.09
C PRO A 64 3.44 -12.63 13.53
N ASN A 65 2.52 -13.16 12.72
CA ASN A 65 2.58 -14.49 12.13
C ASN A 65 3.35 -14.56 10.80
N LYS A 66 3.87 -13.42 10.30
CA LYS A 66 4.66 -13.38 9.06
C LYS A 66 6.13 -13.20 9.40
N GLU A 67 7.00 -14.05 8.86
CA GLU A 67 8.45 -13.97 9.13
C GLU A 67 9.14 -12.86 8.32
N ASP A 68 8.70 -12.65 7.08
CA ASP A 68 9.27 -11.65 6.20
C ASP A 68 9.08 -10.22 6.72
N TYR A 69 10.11 -9.38 6.52
CA TYR A 69 10.05 -7.94 6.84
C TYR A 69 9.27 -7.14 5.80
N ILE A 70 9.02 -7.69 4.62
CA ILE A 70 8.17 -7.08 3.58
C ILE A 70 6.94 -7.94 3.39
N SER A 71 5.76 -7.35 3.60
CA SER A 71 4.48 -7.97 3.29
C SER A 71 3.75 -7.20 2.21
N ARG A 72 3.45 -7.86 1.08
CA ARG A 72 2.66 -7.29 -0.01
C ARG A 72 1.25 -7.85 0.02
N HIS A 73 0.27 -6.96 -0.06
CA HIS A 73 -1.15 -7.28 -0.03
C HIS A 73 -1.81 -6.69 -1.28
N VAL A 74 -2.53 -7.54 -2.00
CA VAL A 74 -3.28 -7.23 -3.22
C VAL A 74 -4.69 -7.79 -3.09
N ILE A 75 -5.59 -7.39 -4.00
CA ILE A 75 -6.95 -7.94 -4.05
C ILE A 75 -6.94 -9.18 -4.93
N LEU A 76 -7.41 -10.31 -4.40
CA LEU A 76 -7.46 -11.57 -5.13
C LEU A 76 -8.90 -12.08 -5.24
N ASP A 77 -9.23 -12.72 -6.37
CA ASP A 77 -10.44 -13.53 -6.46
C ASP A 77 -10.42 -14.64 -5.41
N LYS A 78 -11.56 -14.89 -4.77
CA LYS A 78 -11.65 -15.81 -3.64
C LYS A 78 -11.50 -17.28 -4.04
N LYS A 79 -11.84 -17.63 -5.29
CA LYS A 79 -11.84 -19.01 -5.77
C LYS A 79 -10.57 -19.34 -6.55
N THR A 80 -10.16 -18.46 -7.46
CA THR A 80 -9.01 -18.68 -8.36
C THR A 80 -7.73 -18.09 -7.83
N TYR A 81 -7.81 -17.17 -6.85
CA TYR A 81 -6.68 -16.37 -6.38
C TYR A 81 -6.05 -15.50 -7.48
N GLU A 82 -6.80 -15.19 -8.54
CA GLU A 82 -6.37 -14.27 -9.60
C GLU A 82 -6.41 -12.81 -9.14
N HIS A 83 -5.51 -11.99 -9.67
CA HIS A 83 -5.37 -10.57 -9.33
C HIS A 83 -5.95 -9.69 -10.43
N ASP A 84 -7.28 -9.69 -10.57
CA ASP A 84 -7.98 -8.94 -11.62
C ASP A 84 -8.17 -7.45 -11.26
N LEU A 85 -8.37 -7.17 -9.97
CA LEU A 85 -8.57 -5.81 -9.44
C LEU A 85 -7.23 -5.21 -9.00
N LYS A 86 -6.54 -4.53 -9.92
CA LYS A 86 -5.12 -4.13 -9.78
C LYS A 86 -4.86 -2.74 -9.23
N ASP A 87 -5.90 -1.94 -9.02
CA ASP A 87 -5.77 -0.52 -8.72
C ASP A 87 -5.37 -0.22 -7.27
N PHE A 88 -5.25 -1.25 -6.43
CA PHE A 88 -4.80 -1.13 -5.05
C PHE A 88 -3.73 -2.14 -4.73
N SER A 89 -2.61 -1.65 -4.20
CA SER A 89 -1.58 -2.49 -3.60
C SER A 89 -1.09 -1.88 -2.29
N PHE A 90 -0.83 -2.73 -1.30
CA PHE A 90 -0.36 -2.32 0.01
C PHE A 90 0.92 -3.08 0.34
N THR A 91 2.00 -2.35 0.61
CA THR A 91 3.27 -2.92 1.06
C THR A 91 3.53 -2.46 2.48
N PHE A 92 3.76 -3.41 3.38
CA PHE A 92 4.16 -3.15 4.76
C PHE A 92 5.60 -3.62 4.96
N ILE A 93 6.44 -2.71 5.42
CA ILE A 93 7.86 -2.94 5.71
C ILE A 93 8.01 -2.84 7.23
N GLU A 94 8.25 -3.96 7.91
CA GLU A 94 8.35 -4.05 9.37
C GLU A 94 9.83 -4.09 9.78
N LEU A 95 10.37 -2.95 10.21
CA LEU A 95 11.78 -2.78 10.55
C LEU A 95 12.30 -3.77 11.62
N PRO A 96 11.54 -4.16 12.66
CA PRO A 96 12.03 -5.14 13.65
C PRO A 96 12.29 -6.54 13.07
N LYS A 97 11.82 -6.83 11.86
CA LYS A 97 12.08 -8.09 11.14
C LYS A 97 13.24 -7.97 10.15
N PHE A 98 13.69 -6.75 9.85
CA PHE A 98 14.79 -6.52 8.91
C PHE A 98 16.11 -6.97 9.53
N LYS A 99 16.75 -7.96 8.90
CA LYS A 99 18.11 -8.41 9.26
C LYS A 99 19.10 -7.72 8.34
N LYS A 100 19.89 -6.79 8.88
CA LYS A 100 20.98 -6.17 8.14
C LYS A 100 21.99 -7.25 7.76
N ILE A 101 22.20 -7.44 6.46
CA ILE A 101 23.32 -8.23 5.96
C ILE A 101 24.52 -7.28 6.01
N GLU A 102 25.45 -7.48 6.94
CA GLU A 102 26.70 -6.74 6.94
C GLU A 102 27.54 -7.18 5.75
N TRP A 103 27.65 -6.29 4.76
CA TRP A 103 28.67 -6.42 3.74
C TRP A 103 30.01 -6.11 4.40
N LYS A 104 30.85 -7.13 4.58
CA LYS A 104 32.25 -6.92 4.93
C LYS A 104 32.93 -6.26 3.73
N SER A 105 33.17 -4.96 3.85
CA SER A 105 34.09 -4.19 3.01
C SER A 105 35.52 -4.57 3.29
#